data_AF-A0A6N0NUR0-F1
#
_entry.id   AF-A0A6N0NUR0-F1
#
_cell.length_a   1.000
_cell.length_b   1.000
_cell.length_c   1.000
_cell.angle_alpha   90.00
_cell.angle_beta   90.00
_cell.angle_gamma   90.00
#
_symmetry.space_group_name_H-M   'P 1'
#
loop_
_entity.id
_entity.type
_entity.pdbx_description
1 polymer ?
#
loop_
_entity_poly.entity_id
_entity_poly.type
_entity_poly.pdbx_seq_one_letter_code
_entity_poly.pdbx_strand_id
1 'polypeptide(L)'
;MNFLSLFVVSLLLIVAVTPSVGLLAVGQTQISLPVGMSYFSLFSVEYTPYVVGTVNISSLSIGRSYIAGQPFQYGNASLQLNAMLNGSYWAQNVMLFQEVGNNTFRVSLIVNFWNLSGPFLNLVQNTTTFQGLGVYCYYGPSINLTLPASISLFMNSSHSLQFGFMIDGKRTVYLTLPFSGYFKLGGLSANGLPNDLELVWGGPGGGSEVNMVAHATEELQFLSEDKLTIVPSALSVGLDTAESAYGIASSPNLGNIQSPFDVINRGVNSPSVLWPVPPKVDLIQQNQTVTVKLSYGNFTFPNQEVELKVLKGLSLTTLYANFTNSSGEVKFTNVTENFYEVYFPGNYSLSQSSALSSPTLNHVINETSTLFDSLVKFLETYNFKKALSSDFNHVKYQGKTQVNYLLLEVIGGLTAGILISAVLQRKGYRW
;
A
#
# COMPACT_ATOMS: atom_id res chain seq x y z
N MET A 1 -43.93 38.80 -41.60
CA MET A 1 -42.70 38.14 -41.07
C MET A 1 -41.74 37.97 -42.22
N ASN A 2 -40.52 38.52 -42.10
CA ASN A 2 -39.55 38.52 -43.20
C ASN A 2 -38.99 37.10 -43.38
N PHE A 3 -38.66 36.68 -44.62
CA PHE A 3 -38.18 35.32 -44.90
C PHE A 3 -36.96 34.94 -44.06
N LEU A 4 -36.13 35.93 -43.72
CA LEU A 4 -34.99 35.79 -42.82
C LEU A 4 -35.42 35.40 -41.39
N SER A 5 -36.52 35.97 -40.90
CA SER A 5 -37.07 35.68 -39.58
C SER A 5 -37.67 34.27 -39.50
N LEU A 6 -38.29 33.79 -40.58
CA LEU A 6 -38.80 32.42 -40.66
C LEU A 6 -37.69 31.38 -40.74
N PHE A 7 -36.60 31.70 -41.45
CA PHE A 7 -35.43 30.85 -41.57
C PHE A 7 -34.69 30.73 -40.24
N VAL A 8 -34.49 31.85 -39.52
CA VAL A 8 -33.85 31.85 -38.19
C VAL A 8 -34.69 31.09 -37.16
N VAL A 9 -36.02 31.25 -37.16
CA VAL A 9 -36.91 30.49 -36.28
C VAL A 9 -36.94 29.01 -36.63
N SER A 10 -36.91 28.64 -37.92
CA SER A 10 -36.82 27.23 -38.34
C SER A 10 -35.47 26.60 -38.01
N LEU A 11 -34.36 27.36 -38.11
CA LEU A 11 -33.03 26.88 -37.71
C LEU A 11 -32.95 26.66 -36.19
N LEU A 12 -33.53 27.57 -35.40
CA LEU A 12 -33.63 27.43 -33.95
C LEU A 12 -34.52 26.25 -33.52
N LEU A 13 -35.58 25.96 -34.28
CA LEU A 13 -36.42 24.77 -34.06
C LEU A 13 -35.72 23.47 -34.45
N ILE A 14 -34.85 23.45 -35.47
CA ILE A 14 -34.03 22.28 -35.81
C ILE A 14 -32.94 22.03 -34.75
N VAL A 15 -32.38 23.08 -34.15
CA VAL A 15 -31.49 22.96 -32.98
C VAL A 15 -32.24 22.53 -31.72
N ALA A 16 -33.54 22.85 -31.59
CA ALA A 16 -34.37 22.45 -30.45
C ALA A 16 -34.99 21.04 -30.57
N VAL A 17 -35.08 20.47 -31.77
CA VAL A 17 -35.74 19.17 -32.05
C VAL A 17 -34.76 18.10 -32.54
N THR A 18 -33.48 18.43 -32.74
CA THR A 18 -32.47 17.39 -32.83
C THR A 18 -32.31 16.77 -31.45
N PRO A 19 -32.63 15.47 -31.25
CA PRO A 19 -32.17 14.81 -30.05
C PRO A 19 -30.66 14.99 -30.04
N SER A 20 -30.16 15.56 -28.95
CA SER A 20 -28.75 15.54 -28.64
C SER A 20 -28.32 14.07 -28.63
N VAL A 21 -27.90 13.56 -29.79
CA VAL A 21 -26.99 12.41 -29.86
C VAL A 21 -25.59 12.90 -29.49
N GLY A 22 -25.52 13.67 -28.40
CA GLY A 22 -24.49 13.43 -27.43
C GLY A 22 -24.88 12.10 -26.80
N LEU A 23 -24.33 11.01 -27.33
CA LEU A 23 -23.73 10.05 -26.42
C LEU A 23 -22.72 10.88 -25.61
N LEU A 24 -23.20 11.55 -24.58
CA LEU A 24 -22.43 11.85 -23.41
C LEU A 24 -21.97 10.47 -22.96
N ALA A 25 -20.82 10.04 -23.48
CA ALA A 25 -19.94 9.21 -22.71
C ALA A 25 -19.87 9.94 -21.37
N VAL A 26 -20.54 9.38 -20.36
CA VAL A 26 -20.39 9.85 -19.00
C VAL A 26 -18.91 9.62 -18.73
N GLY A 27 -18.11 10.66 -18.98
CA GLY A 27 -16.70 10.69 -18.64
C GLY A 27 -16.65 10.37 -17.17
N GLN A 28 -16.00 9.25 -16.86
CA GLN A 28 -16.08 8.66 -15.54
C GLN A 28 -15.58 9.67 -14.50
N THR A 29 -16.46 10.05 -13.58
CA THR A 29 -16.21 11.07 -12.55
C THR A 29 -15.60 10.50 -11.27
N GLN A 30 -15.17 9.23 -11.28
CA GLN A 30 -14.58 8.59 -10.10
C GLN A 30 -13.05 8.53 -10.23
N ILE A 31 -12.37 8.84 -9.13
CA ILE A 31 -10.94 8.56 -8.98
C ILE A 31 -10.79 7.04 -9.07
N SER A 32 -10.22 6.54 -10.16
CA SER A 32 -9.84 5.14 -10.34
C SER A 32 -8.38 4.96 -9.91
N LEU A 33 -8.10 3.91 -9.13
CA LEU A 33 -6.79 3.59 -8.54
C LEU A 33 -6.47 2.12 -8.81
N PRO A 34 -5.21 1.70 -8.82
CA PRO A 34 -4.88 0.28 -8.75
C PRO A 34 -5.38 -0.26 -7.40
N VAL A 35 -6.17 -1.35 -7.40
CA VAL A 35 -6.82 -1.86 -6.18
C VAL A 35 -6.21 -3.18 -5.77
N GLY A 36 -5.78 -3.31 -4.52
CA GLY A 36 -5.19 -4.53 -3.98
C GLY A 36 -4.23 -4.20 -2.85
N MET A 37 -3.19 -5.00 -2.69
CA MET A 37 -2.17 -4.80 -1.66
C MET A 37 -0.88 -4.20 -2.23
N SER A 38 -0.34 -3.17 -1.58
CA SER A 38 1.05 -2.74 -1.78
C SER A 38 1.82 -2.61 -0.48
N TYR A 39 3.13 -2.82 -0.54
CA TYR A 39 4.08 -2.70 0.55
C TYR A 39 5.24 -1.81 0.12
N PHE A 40 5.47 -0.77 0.91
CA PHE A 40 6.59 0.15 0.76
C PHE A 40 7.20 0.44 2.12
N SER A 41 8.46 0.03 2.34
CA SER A 41 9.15 0.39 3.58
C SER A 41 9.60 1.85 3.55
N LEU A 42 9.03 2.65 4.46
CA LEU A 42 9.32 4.09 4.59
C LEU A 42 10.68 4.39 5.26
N PHE A 43 11.19 3.46 6.08
CA PHE A 43 12.30 3.74 6.99
C PHE A 43 13.49 2.80 6.83
N SER A 44 13.27 1.62 6.24
CA SER A 44 14.31 0.65 5.94
C SER A 44 14.26 0.29 4.46
N VAL A 45 15.34 -0.33 3.98
CA VAL A 45 15.33 -0.98 2.69
C VAL A 45 15.54 -2.46 2.94
N GLU A 46 14.60 -3.27 2.48
CA GLU A 46 14.70 -4.72 2.53
C GLU A 46 15.12 -5.25 1.15
N TYR A 47 15.94 -6.30 1.17
CA TYR A 47 16.42 -6.95 -0.05
C TYR A 47 16.02 -8.41 -0.01
N THR A 48 15.33 -8.87 -1.04
CA THR A 48 14.81 -10.23 -1.12
C THR A 48 14.96 -10.79 -2.53
N PRO A 49 15.33 -12.06 -2.71
CA PRO A 49 15.44 -12.65 -4.04
C PRO A 49 14.11 -13.23 -4.52
N TYR A 50 13.06 -13.23 -3.69
CA TYR A 50 11.80 -13.87 -4.02
C TYR A 50 10.60 -13.12 -3.44
N VAL A 51 9.63 -12.85 -4.29
CA VAL A 51 8.36 -12.20 -3.95
C VAL A 51 7.20 -13.00 -4.53
N VAL A 52 6.08 -13.02 -3.80
CA VAL A 52 4.87 -13.73 -4.21
C VAL A 52 3.64 -12.96 -3.75
N GLY A 53 2.66 -12.84 -4.63
CA GLY A 53 1.32 -12.36 -4.31
C GLY A 53 0.32 -13.46 -4.61
N THR A 54 -0.54 -13.76 -3.65
CA THR A 54 -1.58 -14.78 -3.77
C THR A 54 -2.95 -14.14 -3.69
N VAL A 55 -3.85 -14.51 -4.60
CA VAL A 55 -5.26 -14.14 -4.57
C VAL A 55 -6.12 -15.40 -4.59
N ASN A 56 -7.10 -15.46 -3.69
CA ASN A 56 -8.16 -16.47 -3.70
C ASN A 56 -9.43 -15.80 -4.21
N ILE A 57 -9.84 -16.12 -5.44
CA ILE A 57 -10.96 -15.48 -6.10
C ILE A 57 -12.18 -16.40 -5.98
N SER A 58 -13.22 -15.93 -5.28
CA SER A 58 -14.48 -16.67 -5.16
C SER A 58 -15.44 -16.35 -6.31
N SER A 59 -15.48 -15.10 -6.74
CA SER A 59 -16.22 -14.65 -7.93
C SER A 59 -15.59 -13.39 -8.50
N LEU A 60 -15.69 -13.24 -9.82
CA LEU A 60 -15.19 -12.10 -10.57
C LEU A 60 -16.11 -11.83 -11.76
N SER A 61 -16.43 -10.57 -12.00
CA SER A 61 -17.06 -10.10 -13.24
C SER A 61 -16.36 -8.83 -13.69
N ILE A 62 -16.03 -8.77 -14.99
CA ILE A 62 -15.23 -7.72 -15.59
C ILE A 62 -16.09 -6.94 -16.57
N GLY A 63 -16.25 -5.65 -16.30
CA GLY A 63 -17.05 -4.75 -17.11
C GLY A 63 -16.29 -4.16 -18.30
N ARG A 64 -16.66 -2.93 -18.65
CA ARG A 64 -15.97 -2.14 -19.68
C ARG A 64 -14.67 -1.57 -19.11
N SER A 65 -13.66 -1.50 -19.96
CA SER A 65 -12.45 -0.74 -19.72
C SER A 65 -12.40 0.50 -20.61
N TYR A 66 -11.66 1.50 -20.13
CA TYR A 66 -11.51 2.79 -20.77
C TYR A 66 -10.05 3.21 -20.79
N ILE A 67 -9.64 3.95 -21.82
CA ILE A 67 -8.34 4.60 -21.90
C ILE A 67 -8.59 6.07 -22.24
N ALA A 68 -8.07 7.00 -21.44
CA ALA A 68 -8.36 8.43 -21.58
C ALA A 68 -9.87 8.75 -21.71
N GLY A 69 -10.72 8.03 -20.96
CA GLY A 69 -12.18 8.16 -20.98
C GLY A 69 -12.89 7.58 -22.22
N GLN A 70 -12.15 6.98 -23.16
CA GLN A 70 -12.71 6.31 -24.33
C GLN A 70 -12.85 4.81 -24.09
N PRO A 71 -13.95 4.16 -24.51
CA PRO A 71 -14.09 2.71 -24.43
C PRO A 71 -12.91 2.01 -25.11
N PHE A 72 -12.29 1.07 -24.41
CA PHE A 72 -11.12 0.34 -24.90
C PHE A 72 -11.45 -1.13 -25.17
N GLN A 73 -11.83 -1.88 -24.15
CA GLN A 73 -12.22 -3.28 -24.25
C GLN A 73 -13.37 -3.62 -23.30
N TYR A 74 -13.93 -4.81 -23.42
CA TYR A 74 -14.94 -5.34 -22.48
C TYR A 74 -14.48 -6.70 -21.97
N GLY A 75 -14.70 -6.97 -20.68
CA GLY A 75 -14.37 -8.26 -20.08
C GLY A 75 -12.87 -8.50 -19.89
N ASN A 76 -12.04 -7.46 -19.90
CA ASN A 76 -10.59 -7.60 -19.70
C ASN A 76 -10.08 -6.80 -18.50
N ALA A 77 -9.30 -7.44 -17.63
CA ALA A 77 -8.65 -6.83 -16.46
C ALA A 77 -7.30 -7.52 -16.20
N SER A 78 -6.40 -6.84 -15.50
CA SER A 78 -5.09 -7.39 -15.14
C SER A 78 -4.97 -7.58 -13.63
N LEU A 79 -4.42 -8.72 -13.21
CA LEU A 79 -3.80 -8.89 -11.90
C LEU A 79 -2.29 -8.77 -12.08
N GLN A 80 -1.65 -7.88 -11.32
CA GLN A 80 -0.25 -7.51 -11.52
C GLN A 80 0.53 -7.70 -10.21
N LEU A 81 1.59 -8.51 -10.25
CA LEU A 81 2.61 -8.52 -9.19
C LEU A 81 3.80 -7.69 -9.66
N ASN A 82 4.05 -6.56 -9.02
CA ASN A 82 5.10 -5.62 -9.40
C ASN A 82 6.14 -5.50 -8.29
N ALA A 83 7.42 -5.42 -8.67
CA ALA A 83 8.53 -5.20 -7.75
C ALA A 83 9.74 -4.57 -8.45
N MET A 84 10.55 -3.82 -7.70
CA MET A 84 11.79 -3.23 -8.22
C MET A 84 13.00 -4.16 -8.00
N LEU A 85 13.59 -4.67 -9.07
CA LEU A 85 14.86 -5.40 -9.04
C LEU A 85 16.05 -4.43 -9.02
N ASN A 86 16.96 -4.64 -8.07
CA ASN A 86 18.19 -3.86 -7.86
C ASN A 86 18.00 -2.34 -7.68
N GLY A 87 16.76 -1.87 -7.47
CA GLY A 87 16.45 -0.44 -7.45
C GLY A 87 16.52 0.25 -8.83
N SER A 88 16.68 -0.51 -9.92
CA SER A 88 16.91 0.05 -11.27
C SER A 88 16.03 -0.58 -12.34
N TYR A 89 15.37 -1.69 -12.04
CA TYR A 89 14.50 -2.37 -12.99
C TYR A 89 13.12 -2.61 -12.39
N TRP A 90 12.08 -2.09 -13.03
CA TRP A 90 10.71 -2.32 -12.61
C TRP A 90 10.17 -3.57 -13.32
N ALA A 91 9.83 -4.60 -12.56
CA ALA A 91 9.39 -5.89 -13.07
C ALA A 91 7.92 -6.11 -12.75
N GLN A 92 7.11 -6.36 -13.77
CA GLN A 92 5.70 -6.70 -13.65
C GLN A 92 5.45 -8.12 -14.15
N ASN A 93 4.93 -8.98 -13.28
CA ASN A 93 4.37 -10.28 -13.62
C ASN A 93 2.85 -10.13 -13.70
N VAL A 94 2.27 -10.27 -14.89
CA VAL A 94 0.88 -9.90 -15.13
C VAL A 94 0.07 -11.10 -15.62
N MET A 95 -1.09 -11.32 -15.00
CA MET A 95 -2.16 -12.15 -15.55
C MET A 95 -3.24 -11.25 -16.13
N LEU A 96 -3.38 -11.25 -17.46
CA LEU A 96 -4.46 -10.58 -18.17
C LEU A 96 -5.66 -11.52 -18.27
N PHE A 97 -6.69 -11.26 -17.49
CA PHE A 97 -7.95 -11.97 -17.50
C PHE A 97 -8.83 -11.47 -18.66
N GLN A 98 -9.32 -12.40 -19.47
CA GLN A 98 -10.40 -12.19 -20.42
C GLN A 98 -11.59 -13.06 -20.01
N GLU A 99 -12.71 -12.44 -19.64
CA GLU A 99 -13.96 -13.13 -19.34
C GLU A 99 -14.54 -13.75 -20.62
N VAL A 100 -14.69 -15.08 -20.64
CA VAL A 100 -15.22 -15.83 -21.80
C VAL A 100 -16.56 -16.49 -21.52
N GLY A 101 -17.00 -16.47 -20.27
CA GLY A 101 -18.26 -17.03 -19.79
C GLY A 101 -18.39 -16.88 -18.29
N ASN A 102 -19.51 -17.33 -17.72
CA ASN A 102 -19.77 -17.21 -16.30
C ASN A 102 -18.69 -17.95 -15.48
N ASN A 103 -17.95 -17.22 -14.64
CA ASN A 103 -16.83 -17.73 -13.86
C ASN A 103 -15.70 -18.41 -14.66
N THR A 104 -15.65 -18.23 -15.98
CA THR A 104 -14.64 -18.84 -16.85
C THR A 104 -13.86 -17.76 -17.58
N PHE A 105 -12.53 -17.85 -17.52
CA PHE A 105 -11.61 -16.85 -18.02
C PHE A 105 -10.55 -17.50 -18.90
N ARG A 106 -10.17 -16.79 -19.97
CA ARG A 106 -8.90 -17.01 -20.65
C ARG A 106 -7.89 -16.04 -20.05
N VAL A 107 -6.86 -16.56 -19.41
CA VAL A 107 -5.83 -15.76 -18.75
C VAL A 107 -4.56 -15.81 -19.58
N SER A 108 -4.05 -14.66 -20.01
CA SER A 108 -2.79 -14.56 -20.75
C SER A 108 -1.70 -14.00 -19.86
N LEU A 109 -0.53 -14.64 -19.88
CA LEU A 109 0.61 -14.20 -19.08
C LEU A 109 1.36 -13.11 -19.81
N ILE A 110 1.63 -12.00 -19.14
CA ILE A 110 2.32 -10.85 -19.70
C ILE A 110 3.47 -10.49 -18.76
N VAL A 111 4.59 -10.05 -19.32
CA VAL A 111 5.68 -9.44 -18.57
C VAL A 111 5.99 -8.08 -19.16
N ASN A 112 5.99 -7.07 -18.30
CA ASN A 112 6.61 -5.78 -18.59
C ASN A 112 7.84 -5.65 -17.69
N PHE A 113 9.01 -5.48 -18.27
CA PHE A 113 10.25 -5.32 -17.53
C PHE A 113 10.99 -4.08 -18.02
N TRP A 114 11.08 -3.09 -17.16
CA TRP A 114 11.59 -1.76 -17.49
C TRP A 114 13.00 -1.59 -16.93
N ASN A 115 13.91 -1.08 -17.75
CA ASN A 115 15.21 -0.58 -17.32
C ASN A 115 15.13 0.93 -17.13
N LEU A 116 15.15 1.36 -15.87
CA LEU A 116 15.03 2.76 -15.51
C LEU A 116 16.32 3.56 -15.76
N SER A 117 17.44 2.90 -16.01
CA SER A 117 18.72 3.56 -16.30
C SER A 117 18.99 3.77 -17.79
N GLY A 118 18.11 3.30 -18.68
CA GLY A 118 18.24 3.48 -20.13
C GLY A 118 17.82 2.25 -20.94
N PRO A 119 18.13 2.21 -22.25
CA PRO A 119 17.77 1.08 -23.12
C PRO A 119 18.40 -0.25 -22.69
N PHE A 120 17.79 -1.36 -23.10
CA PHE A 120 18.43 -2.68 -22.98
C PHE A 120 19.51 -2.83 -24.07
N LEU A 121 20.74 -3.13 -23.67
CA LEU A 121 21.86 -3.32 -24.61
C LEU A 121 22.04 -4.79 -25.02
N ASN A 122 21.77 -5.72 -24.10
CA ASN A 122 22.05 -7.14 -24.27
C ASN A 122 20.79 -7.99 -24.53
N LEU A 123 19.61 -7.40 -24.33
CA LEU A 123 18.31 -8.01 -24.59
C LEU A 123 17.76 -7.34 -25.85
N VAL A 124 17.65 -8.08 -26.95
CA VAL A 124 17.28 -7.52 -28.27
C VAL A 124 15.86 -7.91 -28.69
N GLN A 125 15.42 -9.12 -28.33
CA GLN A 125 14.07 -9.57 -28.64
C GLN A 125 13.08 -9.01 -27.63
N ASN A 126 11.89 -8.67 -28.12
CA ASN A 126 10.78 -8.16 -27.32
C ASN A 126 11.10 -6.86 -26.55
N THR A 127 12.14 -6.13 -26.96
CA THR A 127 12.54 -4.86 -26.37
C THR A 127 12.16 -3.68 -27.24
N THR A 128 11.73 -2.61 -26.61
CA THR A 128 11.51 -1.28 -27.18
C THR A 128 12.05 -0.23 -26.21
N THR A 129 11.87 1.04 -26.55
CA THR A 129 12.19 2.17 -25.66
C THR A 129 11.00 3.09 -25.50
N PHE A 130 10.79 3.60 -24.29
CA PHE A 130 9.81 4.65 -24.01
C PHE A 130 10.49 5.76 -23.23
N GLN A 131 10.48 6.99 -23.77
CA GLN A 131 11.13 8.16 -23.16
C GLN A 131 12.60 7.93 -22.78
N GLY A 132 13.33 7.15 -23.59
CA GLY A 132 14.73 6.81 -23.36
C GLY A 132 14.97 5.65 -22.37
N LEU A 133 13.92 5.13 -21.72
CA LEU A 133 13.98 3.93 -20.88
C LEU A 133 13.83 2.68 -21.73
N GLY A 134 14.50 1.60 -21.34
CA GLY A 134 14.35 0.30 -21.97
C GLY A 134 13.09 -0.40 -21.47
N VAL A 135 12.30 -0.98 -22.37
CA VAL A 135 11.09 -1.72 -22.03
C VAL A 135 11.15 -3.08 -22.70
N TYR A 136 11.04 -4.15 -21.93
CA TYR A 136 10.86 -5.50 -22.43
C TYR A 136 9.40 -5.90 -22.24
N CYS A 137 8.72 -6.23 -23.33
CA CYS A 137 7.31 -6.59 -23.37
C CYS A 137 7.16 -8.02 -23.88
N TYR A 138 6.77 -8.95 -23.01
CA TYR A 138 6.59 -10.35 -23.40
C TYR A 138 5.15 -10.80 -23.22
N TYR A 139 4.62 -11.41 -24.28
CA TYR A 139 3.33 -12.09 -24.28
C TYR A 139 3.54 -13.60 -24.23
N GLY A 140 3.20 -14.19 -23.10
CA GLY A 140 3.36 -15.60 -22.80
C GLY A 140 2.17 -16.47 -23.18
N PRO A 141 2.13 -17.72 -22.70
CA PRO A 141 1.02 -18.62 -22.97
C PRO A 141 -0.29 -18.12 -22.33
N SER A 142 -1.41 -18.52 -22.94
CA SER A 142 -2.73 -18.40 -22.31
C SER A 142 -3.12 -19.72 -21.62
N ILE A 143 -3.85 -19.61 -20.52
CA ILE A 143 -4.47 -20.72 -19.81
C ILE A 143 -5.97 -20.47 -19.63
N ASN A 144 -6.74 -21.53 -19.47
CA ASN A 144 -8.14 -21.43 -19.09
C ASN A 144 -8.25 -21.56 -17.57
N LEU A 145 -9.02 -20.68 -16.96
CA LEU A 145 -9.25 -20.63 -15.52
C LEU A 145 -10.76 -20.67 -15.25
N THR A 146 -11.18 -21.44 -14.25
CA THR A 146 -12.57 -21.46 -13.76
C THR A 146 -12.56 -21.11 -12.28
N LEU A 147 -13.47 -20.24 -11.85
CA LEU A 147 -13.61 -19.83 -10.45
C LEU A 147 -14.59 -20.73 -9.68
N PRO A 148 -14.41 -20.94 -8.36
CA PRO A 148 -13.38 -20.33 -7.51
C PRO A 148 -11.97 -20.90 -7.76
N ALA A 149 -10.93 -20.08 -7.60
CA ALA A 149 -9.54 -20.49 -7.81
C ALA A 149 -8.57 -19.77 -6.87
N SER A 150 -7.49 -20.46 -6.51
CA SER A 150 -6.33 -19.89 -5.82
C SER A 150 -5.19 -19.69 -6.80
N ILE A 151 -4.72 -18.45 -6.91
CA ILE A 151 -3.71 -18.03 -7.89
C ILE A 151 -2.59 -17.32 -7.15
N SER A 152 -1.36 -17.71 -7.39
CA SER A 152 -0.19 -16.94 -6.98
C SER A 152 0.62 -16.50 -8.18
N LEU A 153 1.02 -15.25 -8.22
CA LEU A 153 2.10 -14.76 -9.07
C LEU A 153 3.37 -14.74 -8.25
N PHE A 154 4.50 -15.12 -8.83
CA PHE A 154 5.80 -15.03 -8.15
C PHE A 154 6.91 -14.58 -9.08
N MET A 155 7.93 -13.96 -8.50
CA MET A 155 9.18 -13.66 -9.16
C MET A 155 10.36 -14.14 -8.31
N ASN A 156 11.37 -14.73 -8.96
CA ASN A 156 12.61 -15.17 -8.31
C ASN A 156 13.80 -14.54 -9.05
N SER A 157 14.75 -13.94 -8.35
CA SER A 157 15.92 -13.27 -8.92
C SER A 157 17.27 -13.81 -8.41
N SER A 158 17.29 -14.92 -7.66
CA SER A 158 18.49 -15.49 -7.03
C SER A 158 19.64 -15.76 -8.02
N HIS A 159 19.31 -16.25 -9.22
CA HIS A 159 20.29 -16.56 -10.27
C HIS A 159 19.96 -15.89 -11.61
N SER A 160 18.67 -15.73 -11.87
CA SER A 160 18.08 -15.17 -13.08
C SER A 160 16.67 -14.71 -12.71
N LEU A 161 16.11 -13.74 -13.42
CA LEU A 161 14.79 -13.20 -13.14
C LEU A 161 13.75 -14.12 -13.77
N GLN A 162 13.14 -14.95 -12.94
CA GLN A 162 12.09 -15.87 -13.30
C GLN A 162 10.73 -15.25 -13.02
N PHE A 163 9.84 -15.35 -14.00
CA PHE A 163 8.42 -15.02 -13.86
C PHE A 163 7.61 -16.30 -13.88
N GLY A 164 6.73 -16.45 -12.90
CA GLY A 164 5.95 -17.66 -12.76
C GLY A 164 4.64 -17.45 -12.03
N PHE A 165 3.86 -18.53 -12.01
CA PHE A 165 2.58 -18.57 -11.33
C PHE A 165 2.33 -19.94 -10.69
N MET A 166 1.42 -19.97 -9.72
CA MET A 166 0.87 -21.17 -9.12
C MET A 166 -0.65 -21.12 -9.24
N ILE A 167 -1.27 -22.21 -9.69
CA ILE A 167 -2.73 -22.39 -9.64
C ILE A 167 -2.98 -23.71 -8.94
N ASP A 168 -3.80 -23.68 -7.89
CA ASP A 168 -4.15 -24.84 -7.08
C ASP A 168 -2.91 -25.66 -6.64
N GLY A 169 -1.84 -24.95 -6.25
CA GLY A 169 -0.57 -25.53 -5.80
C GLY A 169 0.39 -25.97 -6.92
N LYS A 170 -0.01 -25.95 -8.19
CA LYS A 170 0.88 -26.32 -9.31
C LYS A 170 1.72 -25.14 -9.77
N ARG A 171 3.03 -25.20 -9.51
CA ARG A 171 4.01 -24.16 -9.89
C ARG A 171 4.47 -24.28 -11.35
N THR A 172 4.47 -23.15 -12.06
CA THR A 172 4.98 -23.01 -13.43
C THR A 172 5.83 -21.76 -13.56
N VAL A 173 7.04 -21.90 -14.10
CA VAL A 173 7.87 -20.76 -14.57
C VAL A 173 7.71 -20.69 -16.08
N TYR A 174 7.32 -19.53 -16.60
CA TYR A 174 7.01 -19.37 -18.04
C TYR A 174 7.99 -18.45 -18.77
N LEU A 175 8.77 -17.64 -18.03
CA LEU A 175 9.82 -16.80 -18.58
C LEU A 175 11.01 -16.74 -17.63
N THR A 176 12.22 -16.74 -18.18
CA THR A 176 13.47 -16.48 -17.45
C THR A 176 14.29 -15.47 -18.24
N LEU A 177 14.70 -14.38 -17.57
CA LEU A 177 15.55 -13.34 -18.14
C LEU A 177 16.94 -13.36 -17.46
N PRO A 178 18.02 -13.00 -18.17
CA PRO A 178 19.40 -13.05 -17.65
C PRO A 178 19.73 -11.87 -16.74
N PHE A 179 18.85 -11.56 -15.79
CA PHE A 179 19.02 -10.52 -14.77
C PHE A 179 18.96 -11.16 -13.40
N SER A 180 19.93 -10.90 -12.54
CA SER A 180 19.96 -11.42 -11.18
C SER A 180 20.08 -10.29 -10.17
N GLY A 181 19.87 -10.62 -8.90
CA GLY A 181 20.07 -9.71 -7.79
C GLY A 181 18.94 -9.83 -6.78
N TYR A 182 18.56 -8.71 -6.18
CA TYR A 182 17.54 -8.66 -5.14
C TYR A 182 16.47 -7.64 -5.50
N PHE A 183 15.22 -8.00 -5.26
CA PHE A 183 14.14 -7.03 -5.17
C PHE A 183 14.42 -6.12 -3.98
N LYS A 184 14.43 -4.82 -4.25
CA LYS A 184 14.62 -3.77 -3.26
C LYS A 184 13.24 -3.30 -2.84
N LEU A 185 12.91 -3.40 -1.56
CA LEU A 185 11.62 -2.97 -1.00
C LEU A 185 11.88 -1.78 -0.08
N GLY A 186 11.25 -0.65 -0.35
CA GLY A 186 11.50 0.63 0.31
C GLY A 186 12.57 1.51 -0.33
N GLY A 187 12.60 2.76 0.08
CA GLY A 187 13.43 3.81 -0.54
C GLY A 187 13.08 4.06 -2.01
N LEU A 188 13.95 4.75 -2.75
CA LEU A 188 13.68 5.09 -4.15
C LEU A 188 14.54 4.31 -5.14
N SER A 189 14.01 4.19 -6.35
CA SER A 189 14.68 3.66 -7.53
C SER A 189 15.66 4.69 -8.11
N ALA A 190 16.42 4.27 -9.12
CA ALA A 190 17.33 5.13 -9.87
C ALA A 190 16.65 6.38 -10.47
N ASN A 191 15.34 6.31 -10.74
CA ASN A 191 14.55 7.42 -11.30
C ASN A 191 13.60 8.07 -10.27
N GLY A 192 13.78 7.80 -8.98
CA GLY A 192 13.00 8.43 -7.92
C GLY A 192 11.59 7.85 -7.71
N LEU A 193 11.25 6.74 -8.38
CA LEU A 193 10.04 5.97 -8.08
C LEU A 193 10.20 5.23 -6.74
N PRO A 194 9.14 5.08 -5.93
CA PRO A 194 9.11 4.10 -4.85
C PRO A 194 9.62 2.72 -5.32
N ASN A 195 10.34 2.02 -4.45
CA ASN A 195 10.58 0.59 -4.65
C ASN A 195 9.55 -0.18 -3.84
N ASP A 196 8.34 -0.30 -4.33
CA ASP A 196 7.29 -1.06 -3.68
C ASP A 196 7.26 -2.52 -4.15
N LEU A 197 6.52 -3.32 -3.40
CA LEU A 197 6.01 -4.63 -3.80
C LEU A 197 4.50 -4.51 -3.82
N GLU A 198 3.84 -4.85 -4.92
CA GLU A 198 2.39 -4.72 -5.02
C GLU A 198 1.77 -5.90 -5.77
N LEU A 199 0.61 -6.36 -5.29
CA LEU A 199 -0.31 -7.26 -5.98
C LEU A 199 -1.63 -6.49 -6.17
N VAL A 200 -1.91 -6.06 -7.40
CA VAL A 200 -3.02 -5.13 -7.66
C VAL A 200 -3.80 -5.48 -8.92
N TRP A 201 -5.08 -5.15 -8.88
CA TRP A 201 -5.99 -5.16 -10.01
C TRP A 201 -5.96 -3.82 -10.75
N GLY A 202 -5.98 -3.92 -12.08
CA GLY A 202 -6.03 -2.79 -12.99
C GLY A 202 -6.71 -3.13 -14.31
N GLY A 203 -6.85 -2.12 -15.17
CA GLY A 203 -7.29 -2.30 -16.55
C GLY A 203 -6.31 -3.13 -17.40
N PRO A 204 -6.70 -3.52 -18.62
CA PRO A 204 -5.94 -4.44 -19.47
C PRO A 204 -4.58 -3.91 -19.99
N GLY A 205 -4.29 -2.62 -19.86
CA GLY A 205 -2.96 -2.06 -20.15
C GLY A 205 -2.99 -0.62 -20.69
N GLY A 206 -1.82 0.00 -20.78
CA GLY A 206 -1.65 1.32 -21.40
C GLY A 206 -2.24 2.46 -20.57
N GLY A 207 -2.34 2.30 -19.25
CA GLY A 207 -3.00 3.26 -18.38
C GLY A 207 -4.52 3.21 -18.41
N SER A 208 -5.09 2.08 -18.85
CA SER A 208 -6.54 1.87 -18.86
C SER A 208 -7.14 1.71 -17.45
N GLU A 209 -8.41 2.07 -17.32
CA GLU A 209 -9.26 1.83 -16.15
C GLU A 209 -10.32 0.79 -16.45
N VAL A 210 -10.76 -0.01 -15.47
CA VAL A 210 -11.78 -1.07 -15.67
C VAL A 210 -12.79 -1.15 -14.53
N ASN A 211 -14.07 -1.36 -14.87
CA ASN A 211 -15.11 -1.68 -13.88
C ASN A 211 -15.05 -3.15 -13.50
N MET A 212 -15.06 -3.45 -12.21
CA MET A 212 -15.03 -4.83 -11.73
C MET A 212 -16.01 -5.04 -10.59
N VAL A 213 -16.48 -6.28 -10.48
CA VAL A 213 -17.09 -6.81 -9.27
C VAL A 213 -16.32 -8.06 -8.90
N ALA A 214 -15.70 -8.07 -7.73
CA ALA A 214 -14.90 -9.19 -7.27
C ALA A 214 -15.22 -9.48 -5.79
N HIS A 215 -15.11 -10.76 -5.45
CA HIS A 215 -15.08 -11.26 -4.08
C HIS A 215 -13.83 -12.13 -3.95
N ALA A 216 -12.81 -11.62 -3.28
CA ALA A 216 -11.52 -12.29 -3.18
C ALA A 216 -10.79 -11.96 -1.87
N THR A 217 -9.74 -12.71 -1.57
CA THR A 217 -8.77 -12.38 -0.54
C THR A 217 -7.36 -12.35 -1.11
N GLU A 218 -6.50 -11.45 -0.65
CA GLU A 218 -5.12 -11.32 -1.10
C GLU A 218 -4.12 -11.43 0.04
N GLU A 219 -2.96 -12.01 -0.27
CA GLU A 219 -1.78 -12.05 0.58
C GLU A 219 -0.55 -11.63 -0.23
N LEU A 220 0.31 -10.83 0.38
CA LEU A 220 1.56 -10.36 -0.22
C LEU A 220 2.73 -10.75 0.67
N GLN A 221 3.71 -11.44 0.09
CA GLN A 221 4.80 -12.05 0.83
C GLN A 221 6.14 -11.90 0.10
N PHE A 222 7.22 -11.94 0.88
CA PHE A 222 8.58 -12.03 0.37
C PHE A 222 9.41 -13.01 1.19
N LEU A 223 10.53 -13.45 0.62
CA LEU A 223 11.45 -14.34 1.31
C LEU A 223 12.33 -13.55 2.27
N SER A 224 12.24 -13.87 3.56
CA SER A 224 13.07 -13.33 4.63
C SER A 224 13.55 -14.50 5.50
N GLU A 225 14.85 -14.58 5.79
CA GLU A 225 15.42 -15.65 6.64
C GLU A 225 14.98 -17.07 6.20
N ASP A 226 15.02 -17.35 4.90
CA ASP A 226 14.62 -18.64 4.28
C ASP A 226 13.14 -19.04 4.45
N LYS A 227 12.28 -18.14 4.93
CA LYS A 227 10.82 -18.34 5.03
C LYS A 227 10.04 -17.27 4.26
N LEU A 228 8.92 -17.65 3.68
CA LEU A 228 7.96 -16.67 3.16
C LEU A 228 7.31 -15.96 4.34
N THR A 229 7.41 -14.64 4.34
CA THR A 229 6.88 -13.78 5.39
C THR A 229 5.90 -12.78 4.78
N ILE A 230 4.75 -12.60 5.43
CA ILE A 230 3.76 -11.58 5.04
C ILE A 230 4.40 -10.20 5.21
N VAL A 231 4.07 -9.28 4.30
CA VAL A 231 4.56 -7.89 4.36
C VAL A 231 4.21 -7.27 5.71
N PRO A 232 5.18 -6.63 6.41
CA PRO A 232 4.96 -6.13 7.75
C PRO A 232 3.93 -5.00 7.79
N SER A 233 3.75 -4.27 6.68
CA SER A 233 2.70 -3.27 6.48
C SER A 233 2.07 -3.44 5.09
N ALA A 234 0.84 -2.98 4.90
CA ALA A 234 0.18 -2.97 3.59
C ALA A 234 -0.74 -1.77 3.40
N LEU A 235 -0.89 -1.35 2.14
CA LEU A 235 -1.77 -0.29 1.66
C LEU A 235 -2.81 -0.87 0.70
N SER A 236 -3.98 -0.23 0.60
CA SER A 236 -5.12 -0.69 -0.23
C SER A 236 -5.04 -0.33 -1.72
N VAL A 237 -3.92 0.27 -2.14
CA VAL A 237 -3.69 0.78 -3.50
C VAL A 237 -2.26 0.54 -3.94
N GLY A 238 -2.07 0.32 -5.24
CA GLY A 238 -0.73 0.30 -5.85
C GLY A 238 -0.11 1.69 -5.94
N LEU A 239 1.22 1.79 -5.88
CA LEU A 239 1.93 3.07 -5.93
C LEU A 239 2.40 3.42 -7.33
N ASP A 240 2.85 2.41 -8.09
CA ASP A 240 3.63 2.63 -9.31
C ASP A 240 3.06 1.94 -10.56
N THR A 241 1.74 1.70 -10.63
CA THR A 241 1.08 1.22 -11.86
C THR A 241 0.13 2.24 -12.49
N ALA A 242 0.11 2.28 -13.82
CA ALA A 242 -0.71 3.20 -14.60
C ALA A 242 -2.15 2.72 -14.74
N GLU A 243 -2.38 1.41 -14.67
CA GLU A 243 -3.70 0.81 -14.81
C GLU A 243 -4.49 0.89 -13.50
N SER A 244 -5.81 1.03 -13.61
CA SER A 244 -6.66 1.18 -12.42
C SER A 244 -7.94 0.37 -12.51
N ALA A 245 -8.54 0.09 -11.35
CA ALA A 245 -9.81 -0.62 -11.24
C ALA A 245 -10.78 0.18 -10.37
N TYR A 246 -12.06 0.09 -10.70
CA TYR A 246 -13.14 0.69 -9.92
C TYR A 246 -14.30 -0.29 -9.77
N GLY A 247 -15.20 -0.03 -8.81
CA GLY A 247 -16.27 -0.95 -8.45
C GLY A 247 -15.86 -2.03 -7.44
N ILE A 248 -14.57 -2.13 -7.15
CA ILE A 248 -13.98 -2.96 -6.09
C ILE A 248 -13.18 -2.09 -5.10
N ALA A 249 -13.06 -2.56 -3.86
CA ALA A 249 -12.26 -1.96 -2.80
C ALA A 249 -11.55 -3.05 -1.99
N SER A 250 -10.36 -2.70 -1.49
CA SER A 250 -9.54 -3.51 -0.59
C SER A 250 -9.80 -3.09 0.86
N SER A 251 -9.81 -4.06 1.78
CA SER A 251 -10.09 -3.86 3.20
C SER A 251 -9.39 -4.93 4.05
N PRO A 252 -8.83 -4.58 5.21
CA PRO A 252 -8.02 -5.53 5.96
C PRO A 252 -8.88 -6.56 6.69
N ASN A 253 -8.46 -7.82 6.68
CA ASN A 253 -8.89 -8.83 7.64
C ASN A 253 -7.82 -9.02 8.71
N LEU A 254 -8.14 -8.59 9.92
CA LEU A 254 -7.26 -8.63 11.08
C LEU A 254 -7.70 -9.69 12.10
N GLY A 255 -8.48 -10.70 11.66
CA GLY A 255 -8.91 -11.81 12.49
C GLY A 255 -7.75 -12.65 13.05
N ASN A 256 -6.57 -12.56 12.44
CA ASN A 256 -5.31 -12.97 13.02
C ASN A 256 -4.24 -11.91 12.70
N ILE A 257 -3.86 -11.08 13.67
CA ILE A 257 -2.90 -9.98 13.44
C ILE A 257 -1.47 -10.44 13.12
N GLN A 258 -1.14 -11.71 13.41
CA GLN A 258 0.15 -12.30 13.03
C GLN A 258 0.16 -12.82 11.59
N SER A 259 -1.01 -12.93 10.97
CA SER A 259 -1.18 -13.39 9.59
C SER A 259 -2.34 -12.63 8.93
N PRO A 260 -2.28 -11.29 8.83
CA PRO A 260 -3.34 -10.50 8.22
C PRO A 260 -3.38 -10.74 6.71
N PHE A 261 -4.55 -10.51 6.12
CA PHE A 261 -4.76 -10.59 4.68
C PHE A 261 -5.76 -9.53 4.23
N ASP A 262 -5.75 -9.20 2.94
CA ASP A 262 -6.70 -8.26 2.35
C ASP A 262 -7.97 -8.96 1.87
N VAL A 263 -9.10 -8.25 1.91
CA VAL A 263 -10.39 -8.68 1.38
C VAL A 263 -10.83 -7.70 0.31
N ILE A 264 -10.98 -8.20 -0.91
CA ILE A 264 -11.52 -7.47 -2.05
C ILE A 264 -13.02 -7.75 -2.16
N ASN A 265 -13.81 -6.68 -2.14
CA ASN A 265 -15.26 -6.72 -2.32
C ASN A 265 -15.73 -5.59 -3.23
N ARG A 266 -16.99 -5.68 -3.67
CA ARG A 266 -17.66 -4.56 -4.35
C ARG A 266 -17.65 -3.31 -3.47
N GLY A 267 -17.14 -2.20 -4.00
CA GLY A 267 -17.01 -0.96 -3.25
C GLY A 267 -16.42 0.18 -4.07
N VAL A 268 -16.27 1.33 -3.43
CA VAL A 268 -15.51 2.47 -3.96
C VAL A 268 -14.19 2.48 -3.20
N ASN A 269 -13.08 2.30 -3.90
CA ASN A 269 -11.77 2.30 -3.25
C ASN A 269 -11.42 3.72 -2.77
N SER A 270 -10.85 3.81 -1.57
CA SER A 270 -10.22 5.00 -1.02
C SER A 270 -8.84 4.56 -0.51
N PRO A 271 -7.74 5.25 -0.90
CA PRO A 271 -6.41 4.92 -0.42
C PRO A 271 -6.39 4.86 1.11
N SER A 272 -5.93 3.74 1.66
CA SER A 272 -5.90 3.53 3.10
C SER A 272 -4.76 2.60 3.51
N VAL A 273 -4.40 2.68 4.78
CA VAL A 273 -3.50 1.71 5.42
C VAL A 273 -4.33 0.49 5.81
N LEU A 274 -3.94 -0.68 5.30
CA LEU A 274 -4.55 -1.95 5.70
C LEU A 274 -4.01 -2.41 7.05
N TRP A 275 -2.68 -2.39 7.18
CA TRP A 275 -1.95 -2.60 8.44
C TRP A 275 -0.56 -1.97 8.34
N PRO A 276 0.13 -1.72 9.46
CA PRO A 276 -0.23 -2.01 10.84
C PRO A 276 -1.41 -1.20 11.37
N VAL A 277 -2.05 -1.70 12.44
CA VAL A 277 -3.05 -0.92 13.20
C VAL A 277 -2.53 -0.65 14.61
N PRO A 278 -2.65 0.60 15.13
CA PRO A 278 -2.28 0.91 16.50
C PRO A 278 -2.98 0.00 17.51
N PRO A 279 -2.27 -0.63 18.46
CA PRO A 279 -2.89 -1.31 19.57
C PRO A 279 -3.42 -0.26 20.57
N LYS A 280 -4.52 -0.62 21.23
CA LYS A 280 -4.98 0.08 22.43
C LYS A 280 -4.05 -0.26 23.59
N VAL A 281 -3.57 0.78 24.26
CA VAL A 281 -2.74 0.67 25.48
C VAL A 281 -3.58 1.10 26.67
N ASP A 282 -3.93 0.15 27.53
CA ASP A 282 -4.54 0.45 28.82
C ASP A 282 -3.46 0.48 29.90
N LEU A 283 -3.30 1.64 30.54
CA LEU A 283 -2.30 1.88 31.58
C LEU A 283 -2.99 2.07 32.93
N ILE A 284 -2.61 1.25 33.91
CA ILE A 284 -3.08 1.38 35.30
C ILE A 284 -1.86 1.47 36.21
N GLN A 285 -1.72 2.60 36.90
CA GLN A 285 -0.72 2.76 37.95
C GLN A 285 -1.40 2.76 39.33
N GLN A 286 -0.93 1.89 40.21
CA GLN A 286 -1.33 1.82 41.61
C GLN A 286 -0.07 1.73 42.48
N ASN A 287 0.16 2.75 43.31
CA ASN A 287 1.41 2.90 44.07
C ASN A 287 2.64 2.84 43.13
N GLN A 288 3.64 2.01 43.45
CA GLN A 288 4.84 1.77 42.64
C GLN A 288 4.67 0.60 41.66
N THR A 289 3.43 0.22 41.36
CA THR A 289 3.12 -0.85 40.41
C THR A 289 2.45 -0.25 39.18
N VAL A 290 3.01 -0.54 38.01
CA VAL A 290 2.47 -0.16 36.71
C VAL A 290 2.04 -1.43 35.99
N THR A 291 0.76 -1.48 35.59
CA THR A 291 0.21 -2.55 34.77
C THR A 291 -0.12 -1.97 33.39
N VAL A 292 0.43 -2.58 32.36
CA VAL A 292 0.17 -2.22 30.96
C VAL A 292 -0.55 -3.39 30.32
N LYS A 293 -1.64 -3.11 29.60
CA LYS A 293 -2.34 -4.07 28.77
C LYS A 293 -2.36 -3.60 27.33
N LEU A 294 -1.90 -4.45 26.43
CA LEU A 294 -1.95 -4.23 24.99
C LEU A 294 -3.10 -5.05 24.40
N SER A 295 -3.95 -4.40 23.60
CA SER A 295 -5.06 -5.09 22.93
C SER A 295 -5.45 -4.45 21.59
N TYR A 296 -6.07 -5.22 20.71
CA TYR A 296 -6.70 -4.73 19.49
C TYR A 296 -8.04 -5.44 19.29
N GLY A 297 -9.16 -4.73 19.45
CA GLY A 297 -10.47 -5.37 19.54
C GLY A 297 -10.50 -6.44 20.65
N ASN A 298 -10.73 -7.70 20.27
CA ASN A 298 -10.70 -8.84 21.19
C ASN A 298 -9.34 -9.56 21.26
N PHE A 299 -8.34 -9.11 20.51
CA PHE A 299 -7.01 -9.72 20.48
C PHE A 299 -6.09 -9.14 21.56
N THR A 300 -5.23 -10.01 22.09
CA THR A 300 -4.16 -9.66 23.02
C THR A 300 -2.81 -9.92 22.36
N PHE A 301 -1.78 -9.27 22.87
CA PHE A 301 -0.42 -9.42 22.36
C PHE A 301 0.42 -10.17 23.39
N PRO A 302 0.50 -11.52 23.35
CA PRO A 302 1.35 -12.28 24.25
C PRO A 302 2.82 -12.25 23.84
N ASN A 303 3.72 -12.37 24.83
CA ASN A 303 5.17 -12.34 24.63
C ASN A 303 5.66 -11.10 23.87
N GLN A 304 4.94 -9.98 23.98
CA GLN A 304 5.31 -8.70 23.41
C GLN A 304 6.16 -7.95 24.46
N GLU A 305 7.37 -7.57 24.07
CA GLU A 305 8.20 -6.70 24.90
C GLU A 305 7.52 -5.34 25.06
N VAL A 306 7.51 -4.85 26.30
CA VAL A 306 7.05 -3.53 26.70
C VAL A 306 8.14 -2.90 27.55
N GLU A 307 8.45 -1.65 27.23
CA GLU A 307 9.46 -0.85 27.87
C GLU A 307 8.81 0.34 28.57
N LEU A 308 9.30 0.66 29.77
CA LEU A 308 9.05 1.95 30.41
C LEU A 308 10.29 2.82 30.22
N LYS A 309 10.14 3.84 29.36
CA LYS A 309 11.20 4.81 29.06
C LYS A 309 11.01 6.05 29.91
N VAL A 310 12.10 6.53 30.49
CA VAL A 310 12.11 7.71 31.35
C VAL A 310 13.05 8.75 30.77
N LEU A 311 12.74 10.02 31.00
CA LEU A 311 13.58 11.10 30.51
C LEU A 311 14.87 11.18 31.34
N LYS A 312 16.02 11.02 30.67
CA LYS A 312 17.35 11.29 31.24
C LYS A 312 18.06 12.29 30.34
N GLY A 313 18.17 13.54 30.81
CA GLY A 313 18.64 14.65 29.98
C GLY A 313 17.67 14.94 28.83
N LEU A 314 18.15 14.90 27.59
CA LEU A 314 17.34 15.10 26.37
C LEU A 314 16.93 13.78 25.69
N SER A 315 17.22 12.63 26.30
CA SER A 315 16.97 11.31 25.72
C SER A 315 16.02 10.48 26.58
N LEU A 316 15.13 9.74 25.92
CA LEU A 316 14.34 8.67 26.55
C LEU A 316 15.23 7.44 26.72
N THR A 317 15.31 6.94 27.95
CA THR A 317 16.11 5.76 28.29
C THR A 317 15.20 4.69 28.88
N THR A 318 15.28 3.47 28.37
CA THR A 318 14.58 2.30 28.91
C THR A 318 15.09 2.02 30.32
N LEU A 319 14.20 2.06 31.31
CA LEU A 319 14.52 1.75 32.71
C LEU A 319 13.92 0.41 33.15
N TYR A 320 12.78 0.05 32.60
CA TYR A 320 12.14 -1.24 32.82
C TYR A 320 11.77 -1.84 31.46
N ALA A 321 11.95 -3.15 31.31
CA ALA A 321 11.53 -3.90 30.13
C ALA A 321 11.02 -5.27 30.59
N ASN A 322 9.88 -5.71 30.07
CA ASN A 322 9.32 -7.02 30.38
C ASN A 322 8.34 -7.45 29.28
N PHE A 323 7.96 -8.73 29.28
CA PHE A 323 7.08 -9.31 28.27
C PHE A 323 5.66 -9.48 28.80
N THR A 324 4.68 -9.24 27.93
CA THR A 324 3.27 -9.51 28.22
C THR A 324 2.98 -11.01 28.33
N ASN A 325 2.03 -11.37 29.19
CA ASN A 325 1.50 -12.73 29.32
C ASN A 325 0.45 -13.06 28.24
N SER A 326 -0.21 -14.22 28.34
CA SER A 326 -1.27 -14.66 27.40
C SER A 326 -2.46 -13.69 27.29
N SER A 327 -2.74 -12.89 28.32
CA SER A 327 -3.80 -11.88 28.30
C SER A 327 -3.33 -10.51 27.78
N GLY A 328 -2.10 -10.41 27.26
CA GLY A 328 -1.54 -9.16 26.77
C GLY A 328 -1.14 -8.18 27.87
N GLU A 329 -1.01 -8.65 29.11
CA GLU A 329 -0.72 -7.83 30.27
C GLU A 329 0.72 -8.01 30.74
N VAL A 330 1.35 -6.91 31.13
CA VAL A 330 2.67 -6.87 31.73
C VAL A 330 2.64 -6.00 32.98
N LYS A 331 3.39 -6.40 34.00
CA LYS A 331 3.46 -5.73 35.29
C LYS A 331 4.88 -5.32 35.61
N PHE A 332 5.06 -4.06 35.97
CA PHE A 332 6.30 -3.49 36.47
C PHE A 332 6.11 -3.12 37.94
N THR A 333 7.05 -3.50 38.79
CA THR A 333 7.04 -3.22 40.23
C THR A 333 8.20 -2.31 40.60
N ASN A 334 8.04 -1.54 41.67
CA ASN A 334 9.02 -0.56 42.16
C ASN A 334 9.29 0.59 41.17
N VAL A 335 8.29 0.96 40.37
CA VAL A 335 8.37 2.14 39.50
C VAL A 335 8.25 3.38 40.36
N THR A 336 9.35 4.11 40.53
CA THR A 336 9.45 5.32 41.36
C THR A 336 9.35 6.61 40.56
N GLU A 337 9.35 6.51 39.24
CA GLU A 337 9.39 7.64 38.34
C GLU A 337 7.99 8.25 38.15
N ASN A 338 7.89 9.56 38.36
CA ASN A 338 6.64 10.30 38.23
C ASN A 338 6.19 10.46 36.76
N PHE A 339 7.12 10.30 35.82
CA PHE A 339 6.87 10.39 34.39
C PHE A 339 7.61 9.30 33.63
N TYR A 340 6.88 8.57 32.80
CA TYR A 340 7.42 7.56 31.91
C TYR A 340 6.55 7.42 30.66
N GLU A 341 7.18 6.96 29.59
CA GLU A 341 6.57 6.52 28.36
C GLU A 341 6.49 4.99 28.35
N VAL A 342 5.30 4.44 28.17
CA VAL A 342 5.12 3.04 27.78
C VAL A 342 5.41 2.95 26.29
N TYR A 343 6.47 2.22 25.94
CA TYR A 343 6.87 1.97 24.57
C TYR A 343 6.80 0.47 24.30
N PHE A 344 6.30 0.07 23.14
CA PHE A 344 6.41 -1.30 22.68
C PHE A 344 7.06 -1.30 21.28
N PRO A 345 8.20 -2.00 21.10
CA PRO A 345 8.87 -2.06 19.80
C PRO A 345 8.10 -2.87 18.74
N GLY A 346 7.19 -3.77 19.15
CA GLY A 346 6.30 -4.55 18.27
C GLY A 346 6.97 -5.68 17.47
N ASN A 347 6.29 -6.83 17.29
CA ASN A 347 6.77 -7.95 16.45
C ASN A 347 6.44 -7.82 14.94
N TYR A 348 5.35 -7.14 14.52
CA TYR A 348 4.93 -7.04 13.10
C TYR A 348 4.41 -5.64 12.69
N SER A 349 5.12 -4.59 13.13
CA SER A 349 4.91 -3.19 12.75
C SER A 349 3.71 -2.42 13.33
N LEU A 350 2.99 -2.93 14.34
CA LEU A 350 2.04 -2.14 15.15
C LEU A 350 2.52 -0.69 15.29
N SER A 351 1.77 0.30 14.78
CA SER A 351 2.23 1.68 14.77
C SER A 351 2.76 2.03 16.14
N GLN A 352 3.88 2.76 16.23
CA GLN A 352 4.35 3.28 17.52
C GLN A 352 3.17 3.95 18.21
N SER A 353 2.60 3.28 19.20
CA SER A 353 1.66 3.89 20.12
C SER A 353 2.43 3.92 21.42
N SER A 354 2.53 5.10 21.99
CA SER A 354 3.08 5.26 23.30
C SER A 354 1.99 5.77 24.20
N ALA A 355 2.00 5.29 25.43
CA ALA A 355 1.14 5.83 26.46
C ALA A 355 2.02 6.49 27.50
N LEU A 356 1.89 7.79 27.66
CA LEU A 356 2.52 8.52 28.74
C LEU A 356 1.72 8.32 30.03
N SER A 357 2.43 8.34 31.16
CA SER A 357 1.82 8.29 32.49
C SER A 357 0.92 9.49 32.82
N SER A 358 0.89 10.52 31.97
CA SER A 358 0.02 11.70 32.09
C SER A 358 -1.11 11.67 31.05
N PRO A 359 -2.39 11.51 31.46
CA PRO A 359 -3.54 11.50 30.56
C PRO A 359 -3.67 12.78 29.71
N THR A 360 -3.31 13.94 30.26
CA THR A 360 -3.39 15.23 29.56
C THR A 360 -2.33 15.37 28.49
N LEU A 361 -1.11 14.88 28.73
CA LEU A 361 -0.05 14.84 27.70
C LEU A 361 -0.33 13.77 26.64
N ASN A 362 -0.94 12.65 27.02
CA ASN A 362 -1.44 11.65 26.06
C ASN A 362 -2.45 12.26 25.07
N HIS A 363 -3.37 13.10 25.55
CA HIS A 363 -4.32 13.79 24.68
C HIS A 363 -3.62 14.73 23.67
N VAL A 364 -2.59 15.46 24.11
CA VAL A 364 -1.85 16.40 23.25
C VAL A 364 -0.91 15.67 22.29
N ILE A 365 -0.31 14.55 22.70
CA ILE A 365 0.60 13.77 21.84
C ILE A 365 -0.15 12.92 20.82
N ASN A 366 -1.33 12.41 21.16
CA ASN A 366 -2.23 11.79 20.17
C ASN A 366 -2.68 12.78 19.08
N GLU A 367 -2.49 14.09 19.27
CA GLU A 367 -2.71 15.13 18.24
C GLU A 367 -1.44 15.46 17.43
N THR A 368 -0.28 14.91 17.78
CA THR A 368 1.01 15.09 17.07
C THR A 368 1.42 13.80 16.34
N SER A 369 1.96 13.96 15.12
CA SER A 369 2.08 12.92 14.09
C SER A 369 2.81 11.65 14.50
N THR A 370 2.09 10.53 14.53
CA THR A 370 2.65 9.18 14.63
C THR A 370 3.27 8.68 13.31
N LEU A 371 3.99 7.54 13.36
CA LEU A 371 4.41 6.79 12.15
C LEU A 371 3.21 6.45 11.25
N PHE A 372 2.06 6.17 11.85
CA PHE A 372 0.80 5.95 11.15
C PHE A 372 0.33 7.24 10.47
N ASP A 373 0.40 8.39 11.14
CA ASP A 373 0.02 9.68 10.55
C ASP A 373 0.97 10.10 9.42
N SER A 374 2.25 9.74 9.48
CA SER A 374 3.18 9.96 8.36
C SER A 374 2.85 9.09 7.15
N LEU A 375 2.46 7.83 7.37
CA LEU A 375 2.00 6.92 6.30
C LEU A 375 0.65 7.38 5.73
N VAL A 376 -0.31 7.75 6.58
CA VAL A 376 -1.62 8.29 6.19
C VAL A 376 -1.44 9.61 5.43
N LYS A 377 -0.60 10.52 5.91
CA LYS A 377 -0.30 11.79 5.23
C LYS A 377 0.45 11.59 3.92
N PHE A 378 1.33 10.59 3.83
CA PHE A 378 1.89 10.16 2.55
C PHE A 378 0.78 9.72 1.61
N LEU A 379 -0.14 8.84 2.04
CA LEU A 379 -1.27 8.41 1.21
C LEU A 379 -2.17 9.57 0.77
N GLU A 380 -2.41 10.55 1.64
CA GLU A 380 -3.24 11.72 1.32
C GLU A 380 -2.57 12.68 0.32
N THR A 381 -1.24 12.71 0.29
CA THR A 381 -0.46 13.66 -0.52
C THR A 381 0.18 13.03 -1.76
N TYR A 382 0.33 11.71 -1.79
CA TYR A 382 0.94 10.98 -2.90
C TYR A 382 -0.01 10.91 -4.10
N ASN A 383 0.51 11.25 -5.27
CA ASN A 383 -0.28 11.28 -6.50
C ASN A 383 -0.14 9.95 -7.26
N PHE A 384 -0.94 8.97 -6.84
CA PHE A 384 -1.01 7.62 -7.43
C PHE A 384 -1.30 7.63 -8.94
N LYS A 385 -1.96 8.67 -9.47
CA LYS A 385 -2.24 8.79 -10.91
C LYS A 385 -1.01 9.16 -11.75
N LYS A 386 0.14 9.50 -11.15
CA LYS A 386 1.29 10.07 -11.89
C LYS A 386 2.53 9.20 -11.99
N ALA A 387 2.59 8.05 -11.32
CA ALA A 387 3.82 7.28 -11.20
C ALA A 387 4.37 6.75 -12.53
N LEU A 388 3.52 6.54 -13.54
CA LEU A 388 3.96 6.20 -14.91
C LEU A 388 3.23 6.93 -16.04
N SER A 389 2.07 7.55 -15.79
CA SER A 389 1.20 8.09 -16.85
C SER A 389 1.26 9.61 -17.08
N SER A 390 1.92 10.41 -16.22
CA SER A 390 2.19 11.83 -16.55
C SER A 390 3.31 12.49 -15.73
N ASP A 391 4.25 13.15 -16.42
CA ASP A 391 5.25 14.12 -15.92
C ASP A 391 6.37 13.62 -14.99
N PHE A 392 7.34 12.93 -15.59
CA PHE A 392 8.62 12.53 -14.98
C PHE A 392 9.64 13.67 -14.73
N ASN A 393 9.21 14.91 -14.50
CA ASN A 393 10.14 16.03 -14.30
C ASN A 393 10.02 16.80 -12.97
N HIS A 394 9.10 16.44 -12.07
CA HIS A 394 8.76 17.36 -10.96
C HIS A 394 8.80 16.82 -9.53
N VAL A 395 9.02 15.52 -9.30
CA VAL A 395 9.14 15.01 -7.92
C VAL A 395 10.62 14.77 -7.57
N LYS A 396 11.26 15.79 -7.01
CA LYS A 396 12.56 15.62 -6.33
C LYS A 396 12.30 15.24 -4.88
N TYR A 397 12.40 13.95 -4.58
CA TYR A 397 12.46 13.51 -3.19
C TYR A 397 13.81 13.92 -2.58
N GLN A 398 13.78 14.74 -1.54
CA GLN A 398 14.99 15.08 -0.79
C GLN A 398 15.25 14.02 0.27
N GLY A 399 15.87 12.92 -0.15
CA GLY A 399 16.37 11.90 0.76
C GLY A 399 17.67 12.37 1.40
N LYS A 400 17.58 12.95 2.61
CA LYS A 400 18.59 12.87 3.67
C LYS A 400 18.07 13.59 4.91
N THR A 401 17.69 12.83 5.93
CA THR A 401 17.75 13.34 7.30
C THR A 401 18.33 12.26 8.22
N GLN A 402 19.46 12.58 8.85
CA GLN A 402 20.00 11.87 10.01
C GLN A 402 19.21 12.24 11.29
N VAL A 403 17.94 12.62 11.15
CA VAL A 403 17.18 13.26 12.21
C VAL A 403 16.19 12.24 12.75
N ASN A 404 16.34 11.90 14.02
CA ASN A 404 15.39 11.07 14.74
C ASN A 404 14.14 11.92 15.03
N TYR A 405 13.13 11.81 14.17
CA TYR A 405 11.90 12.61 14.25
C TYR A 405 11.12 12.36 15.54
N LEU A 406 11.14 11.12 16.05
CA LEU A 406 10.57 10.77 17.35
C LEU A 406 11.27 11.56 18.49
N LEU A 407 12.59 11.73 18.42
CA LEU A 407 13.32 12.56 19.39
C LEU A 407 12.92 14.04 19.31
N LEU A 408 12.68 14.58 18.10
CA LEU A 408 12.23 15.97 17.92
C LEU A 408 10.78 16.18 18.37
N GLU A 409 9.90 15.22 18.13
CA GLU A 409 8.50 15.26 18.58
C GLU A 409 8.42 15.13 20.10
N VAL A 410 9.21 14.24 20.70
CA VAL A 410 9.34 14.12 22.15
C VAL A 410 9.90 15.40 22.75
N ILE A 411 10.98 15.98 22.20
CA ILE A 411 11.53 17.27 22.66
C ILE A 411 10.50 18.39 22.50
N GLY A 412 9.76 18.43 21.39
CA GLY A 412 8.70 19.40 21.13
C GLY A 412 7.56 19.29 22.14
N GLY A 413 7.06 18.08 22.39
CA GLY A 413 6.02 17.79 23.36
C GLY A 413 6.46 18.09 24.80
N LEU A 414 7.72 17.78 25.16
CA LEU A 414 8.27 18.09 26.48
C LEU A 414 8.46 19.59 26.68
N THR A 415 8.92 20.31 25.65
CA THR A 415 9.09 21.76 25.69
C THR A 415 7.73 22.46 25.81
N ALA A 416 6.73 22.02 25.05
CA ALA A 416 5.37 22.51 25.16
C ALA A 416 4.77 22.20 26.54
N GLY A 417 4.96 20.98 27.06
CA GLY A 417 4.51 20.58 28.40
C GLY A 417 5.16 21.41 29.51
N ILE A 418 6.48 21.65 29.45
CA ILE A 418 7.21 22.51 30.41
C ILE A 418 6.70 23.95 30.33
N LEU A 419 6.48 24.49 29.12
CA LEU A 419 5.97 25.85 28.93
C LEU A 419 4.54 25.98 29.48
N ILE A 420 3.67 25.01 29.22
CA ILE A 420 2.30 24.99 29.73
C ILE A 420 2.29 24.86 31.25
N SER A 421 3.07 23.94 31.83
CA SER A 421 3.21 23.81 33.29
C SER A 421 3.76 25.07 33.93
N ALA A 422 4.77 25.71 33.34
CA ALA A 422 5.34 26.97 33.83
C ALA A 422 4.32 28.12 33.77
N VAL A 423 3.50 28.20 32.71
CA VAL A 423 2.42 29.19 32.58
C VAL A 423 1.30 28.95 33.59
N LEU A 424 0.94 27.69 33.83
CA LEU A 424 -0.09 27.30 34.81
C LEU A 424 0.37 27.57 36.25
N GLN A 425 1.64 27.31 36.57
CA GLN A 425 2.24 27.63 37.88
C GLN A 425 2.32 29.15 38.11
N ARG A 426 2.65 29.93 37.07
CA ARG A 426 2.75 31.39 37.13
C ARG A 426 1.38 32.09 37.25
N LYS A 427 0.30 31.43 36.82
CA LYS A 427 -1.09 31.91 36.98
C LYS A 427 -1.73 31.52 38.31
N GLY A 428 -1.01 30.90 39.23
CA GLY A 428 -1.47 30.66 40.60
C GLY A 428 -2.62 29.66 40.72
N TYR A 429 -2.86 28.82 39.71
CA TYR A 429 -3.76 27.68 39.86
C TYR A 429 -3.05 26.64 40.73
N ARG A 430 -3.34 26.71 42.04
CA ARG A 430 -3.06 25.61 42.96
C ARG A 430 -4.03 24.47 42.65
N TRP A 431 -3.47 23.29 42.39
CA TRP A 431 -4.20 22.03 42.47
C TRP A 431 -4.28 21.59 43.93
#